data_AF-A0A453LH20-F1
#
_entry.id   AF-A0A453LH20-F1
#
_cell.length_a   1.000
_cell.length_b   1.000
_cell.length_c   1.000
_cell.angle_alpha   90.00
_cell.angle_beta   90.00
_cell.angle_gamma   90.00
#
_symmetry.space_group_name_H-M   'P 1'
#
loop_
_entity.id
_entity.type
_entity.pdbx_description
1 polymer ?
#
loop_
_entity_poly.entity_id
_entity_poly.type
_entity_poly.pdbx_seq_one_letter_code
_entity_poly.pdbx_strand_id
1 'polypeptide(L)'
;MAADMSYRLGWIDESIKKRTFDILDQAKLPVTPPKGMTVEKFKNIMAVDKKVADGLLRLILLKGPLGGCVFTGEYDRKALDETLRAFCDN
;
A
#
# COMPACT_ATOMS: atom_id res chain seq x y z
N MET A 1 -0.65 -3.80 -2.87
CA MET A 1 -0.37 -2.36 -2.70
C MET A 1 0.35 -2.02 -1.39
N ALA A 2 -0.22 -2.21 -0.19
CA ALA A 2 0.45 -1.80 1.07
C ALA A 2 1.83 -2.44 1.29
N ALA A 3 1.98 -3.74 0.96
CA ALA A 3 3.29 -4.41 0.99
C ALA A 3 4.28 -3.83 -0.03
N ASP A 4 3.81 -3.41 -1.23
CA ASP A 4 4.67 -2.76 -2.22
C ASP A 4 5.15 -1.39 -1.74
N MET A 5 4.25 -0.59 -1.15
CA MET A 5 4.60 0.70 -0.54
C MET A 5 5.59 0.54 0.62
N SER A 6 5.38 -0.46 1.49
CA SER A 6 6.28 -0.74 2.62
C SER A 6 7.68 -1.15 2.14
N TYR A 7 7.76 -1.89 1.02
CA TYR A 7 9.02 -2.23 0.36
C TYR A 7 9.70 -1.00 -0.25
N ARG A 8 8.96 -0.14 -0.97
CA ARG A 8 9.50 1.12 -1.54
C ARG A 8 10.06 2.06 -0.49
N LEU A 9 9.45 2.09 0.69
CA LEU A 9 9.93 2.86 1.84
C LEU A 9 11.18 2.25 2.50
N GLY A 10 11.63 1.08 2.07
CA GLY A 10 12.73 0.33 2.67
C GLY A 10 12.42 -0.22 4.06
N TRP A 11 11.14 -0.36 4.41
CA TRP A 11 10.71 -0.78 5.75
C TRP A 11 10.64 -2.30 5.92
N ILE A 12 10.55 -3.02 4.80
CA ILE A 12 10.56 -4.48 4.75
C ILE A 12 11.48 -4.97 3.64
N ASP A 13 11.94 -6.21 3.78
CA ASP A 13 12.70 -6.92 2.77
C ASP A 13 11.80 -7.39 1.60
N GLU A 14 12.40 -7.57 0.41
CA GLU A 14 11.70 -8.06 -0.78
C GLU A 14 11.04 -9.44 -0.55
N SER A 15 11.66 -10.30 0.27
CA SER A 15 11.09 -11.61 0.62
C SER A 15 9.72 -11.50 1.29
N ILE A 16 9.49 -10.47 2.12
CA ILE A 16 8.19 -10.24 2.77
C ILE A 16 7.15 -9.79 1.73
N LYS A 17 7.55 -8.90 0.82
CA LYS A 17 6.69 -8.50 -0.30
C LYS A 17 6.30 -9.73 -1.12
N LYS A 18 7.28 -10.51 -1.59
CA LYS A 18 7.04 -11.69 -2.44
C LYS A 18 6.13 -12.70 -1.75
N ARG A 19 6.41 -13.05 -0.49
CA ARG A 19 5.57 -13.98 0.29
C ARG A 19 4.13 -13.50 0.42
N THR A 20 3.91 -12.19 0.54
CA THR A 20 2.57 -11.59 0.61
C THR A 20 1.82 -11.75 -0.72
N PHE A 21 2.49 -11.57 -1.86
CA PHE A 21 1.87 -11.82 -3.17
C PHE A 21 1.60 -13.31 -3.39
N ASP A 22 2.57 -14.16 -3.09
CA ASP A 22 2.48 -15.62 -3.30
C ASP A 22 1.28 -16.22 -2.54
N ILE A 23 1.05 -15.83 -1.28
CA ILE A 23 -0.07 -16.37 -0.50
C ILE A 23 -1.44 -15.89 -1.01
N LEU A 24 -1.54 -14.65 -1.51
CA LEU A 24 -2.77 -14.12 -2.08
C LEU A 24 -3.09 -14.81 -3.41
N ASP A 25 -2.07 -15.06 -4.24
CA ASP A 25 -2.21 -15.79 -5.50
C ASP A 25 -2.63 -17.25 -5.28
N GLN A 26 -1.99 -17.94 -4.32
CA GLN A 26 -2.40 -19.30 -3.92
C GLN A 26 -3.84 -19.36 -3.42
N ALA A 27 -4.31 -18.31 -2.76
CA ALA A 27 -5.70 -18.16 -2.32
C ALA A 27 -6.65 -17.72 -3.44
N LYS A 28 -6.17 -17.53 -4.68
CA LYS A 28 -6.91 -17.04 -5.84
C LYS A 28 -7.56 -15.66 -5.59
N LEU A 29 -6.87 -14.82 -4.82
CA LEU A 29 -7.31 -13.46 -4.53
C LEU A 29 -6.67 -12.45 -5.51
N PRO A 30 -7.38 -11.38 -5.89
CA PRO A 30 -6.82 -10.36 -6.75
C PRO A 30 -5.69 -9.60 -6.05
N VAL A 31 -4.54 -9.51 -6.72
CA VAL A 31 -3.37 -8.76 -6.23
C VAL A 31 -3.20 -7.39 -6.90
N THR A 32 -4.01 -7.12 -7.92
CA THR A 32 -4.12 -5.84 -8.63
C THR A 32 -5.50 -5.23 -8.42
N PRO A 33 -5.62 -3.89 -8.45
CA PRO A 33 -6.91 -3.23 -8.34
C PRO A 33 -7.79 -3.47 -9.60
N PRO A 34 -9.11 -3.21 -9.50
CA PRO A 34 -10.00 -3.33 -10.64
C PRO A 34 -9.62 -2.40 -11.80
N LYS A 35 -9.88 -2.85 -13.03
CA LYS A 35 -9.73 -2.02 -14.24
C LYS A 35 -10.54 -0.73 -14.12
N GLY A 36 -9.95 0.39 -14.52
CA GLY A 36 -10.58 1.71 -14.42
C GLY A 36 -10.43 2.39 -13.05
N MET A 37 -9.66 1.82 -12.13
CA MET A 37 -9.16 2.55 -10.97
C MET A 37 -8.00 3.47 -11.39
N THR A 38 -8.15 4.76 -11.11
CA THR A 38 -7.11 5.77 -11.37
C THR A 38 -6.47 6.24 -10.07
N VAL A 39 -5.27 6.80 -10.17
CA VAL A 39 -4.55 7.40 -9.03
C VAL A 39 -5.41 8.46 -8.32
N GLU A 40 -6.09 9.31 -9.09
CA GLU A 40 -6.98 10.35 -8.56
C GLU A 40 -8.18 9.75 -7.83
N LYS A 41 -8.79 8.70 -8.39
CA LYS A 41 -9.92 8.01 -7.75
C LYS A 41 -9.49 7.37 -6.43
N PHE A 42 -8.30 6.77 -6.37
CA PHE A 42 -7.73 6.29 -5.11
C PHE A 42 -7.57 7.42 -4.09
N LYS A 43 -6.91 8.52 -4.46
CA LYS A 43 -6.68 9.66 -3.57
C LYS A 43 -7.99 10.25 -3.04
N ASN A 44 -8.99 10.41 -3.89
CA ASN A 44 -10.30 10.96 -3.52
C ASN A 44 -11.03 10.06 -2.52
N ILE A 45 -10.99 8.73 -2.72
CA ILE A 45 -11.61 7.77 -1.79
C ILE A 45 -10.84 7.70 -0.47
N MET A 46 -9.50 7.72 -0.52
CA MET A 46 -8.65 7.70 0.68
C MET A 46 -8.81 8.97 1.53
N ALA A 47 -9.12 10.11 0.91
CA ALA A 47 -9.29 11.39 1.62
C ALA A 47 -10.48 11.41 2.60
N VAL A 48 -11.46 10.52 2.42
CA VAL A 48 -12.62 10.39 3.32
C VAL A 48 -12.50 9.21 4.30
N ASP A 49 -11.35 8.52 4.32
CA ASP A 49 -11.12 7.40 5.22
C ASP A 49 -11.11 7.87 6.68
N LYS A 50 -11.71 7.11 7.59
CA LYS A 50 -11.79 7.43 9.02
C LYS A 50 -10.43 7.46 9.73
N LYS A 51 -9.36 7.00 9.07
CA LYS A 51 -7.96 7.10 9.53
C LYS A 51 -7.31 8.44 9.16
N VAL A 52 -8.02 9.31 8.44
CA VAL A 52 -7.64 10.72 8.30
C VAL A 52 -8.03 11.42 9.59
N ALA A 53 -7.02 11.90 10.33
CA ALA A 53 -7.26 12.80 11.45
C ALA A 53 -6.35 14.01 11.29
N ASP A 54 -6.93 15.19 11.53
CA ASP A 54 -6.33 16.51 11.29
C ASP A 54 -5.88 16.72 9.83
N GLY A 55 -6.57 16.10 8.87
CA GLY A 55 -6.24 16.19 7.44
C GLY A 55 -5.02 15.37 7.01
N LEU A 56 -4.41 14.60 7.93
CA LEU A 56 -3.30 13.70 7.63
C LEU A 56 -3.81 12.27 7.45
N LEU A 57 -3.65 11.75 6.24
CA LEU A 57 -3.91 10.35 5.91
C LEU A 57 -2.92 9.45 6.66
N ARG A 58 -3.45 8.54 7.48
CA ARG A 58 -2.64 7.52 8.18
C ARG A 58 -2.87 6.17 7.55
N LEU A 59 -1.78 5.44 7.31
CA LEU A 59 -1.78 4.13 6.70
C LEU A 59 -1.31 3.08 7.70
N ILE A 60 -1.73 1.84 7.47
CA ILE A 60 -1.11 0.68 8.10
C ILE A 60 -0.09 0.13 7.11
N LEU A 61 1.16 0.14 7.51
CA LEU A 61 2.29 -0.31 6.68
C LEU A 61 3.09 -1.36 7.44
N LEU A 62 3.75 -2.23 6.70
CA LEU A 62 4.62 -3.25 7.26
C LEU A 62 5.98 -2.63 7.59
N LYS A 63 6.58 -3.00 8.72
CA LYS A 63 7.88 -2.49 9.14
C LYS A 63 8.63 -3.51 9.98
N GLY A 64 9.88 -3.79 9.59
CA GLY A 64 10.75 -4.76 10.24
C GLY A 64 10.47 -6.21 9.79
N PRO A 65 10.70 -7.21 10.68
CA PRO A 65 10.51 -8.61 10.33
C PRO A 65 9.03 -8.96 10.10
N LEU A 66 8.79 -10.15 9.56
CA LEU A 66 7.44 -10.65 9.32
C LEU A 66 6.58 -10.58 10.60
N GLY A 67 5.37 -10.05 10.48
CA GLY A 67 4.44 -9.82 11.59
C GLY A 67 4.51 -8.40 12.16
N GLY A 68 5.52 -7.59 11.79
CA GLY A 68 5.62 -6.20 12.17
C GLY A 68 4.76 -5.27 11.30
N CYS A 69 3.96 -4.42 11.93
CA CYS A 69 3.24 -3.33 11.27
C CYS A 69 3.21 -2.07 12.12
N VAL A 70 3.04 -0.92 11.47
CA VAL A 70 2.90 0.37 12.12
C VAL A 70 1.69 1.12 11.55
N PHE A 71 0.97 1.81 12.42
CA PHE A 71 -0.03 2.79 12.03
C PHE A 71 0.60 4.18 12.05
N THR A 72 0.77 4.79 10.87
CA THR A 72 1.55 6.01 10.75
C THR A 72 1.05 6.92 9.62
N GLY A 73 1.15 8.24 9.85
CA GLY A 73 1.06 9.27 8.80
C GLY A 73 2.44 9.74 8.32
N GLU A 74 3.51 9.24 8.92
CA GLU A 74 4.90 9.60 8.63
C GLU A 74 5.47 8.64 7.58
N TYR A 75 5.14 8.90 6.33
CA TYR A 75 5.70 8.18 5.18
C TYR A 75 5.94 9.16 4.02
N ASP A 76 6.86 8.82 3.13
CA ASP A 76 7.09 9.63 1.93
C ASP A 76 5.87 9.56 1.00
N ARG A 77 5.27 10.72 0.72
CA ARG A 77 4.14 10.84 -0.22
C ARG A 77 4.51 10.40 -1.63
N LYS A 78 5.80 10.50 -2.02
CA LYS A 78 6.28 9.98 -3.31
C LYS A 78 6.12 8.47 -3.40
N ALA A 79 6.42 7.74 -2.31
CA ALA A 79 6.25 6.29 -2.28
C ALA A 79 4.79 5.88 -2.44
N LEU A 80 3.85 6.65 -1.88
CA LEU A 80 2.41 6.45 -2.11
C LEU A 80 2.07 6.67 -3.59
N ASP A 81 2.49 7.78 -4.19
CA ASP A 81 2.17 8.12 -5.58
C ASP A 81 2.75 7.11 -6.57
N GLU A 82 4.00 6.67 -6.36
CA GLU A 82 4.62 5.61 -7.16
C GLU A 82 3.89 4.27 -7.01
N THR A 83 3.46 3.94 -5.79
CA THR A 83 2.65 2.73 -5.56
C THR A 83 1.34 2.83 -6.31
N LEU A 84 0.63 3.95 -6.24
CA LEU A 84 -0.65 4.09 -6.93
C LEU A 84 -0.47 3.99 -8.46
N ARG A 85 0.53 4.67 -9.04
CA ARG A 85 0.84 4.58 -10.48
C ARG A 85 1.14 3.15 -10.92
N ALA A 86 2.01 2.46 -10.18
CA ALA A 86 2.39 1.07 -10.50
C ALA A 86 1.21 0.08 -10.53
N PHE A 87 0.09 0.39 -9.86
CA PHE A 87 -1.08 -0.48 -9.80
C PHE A 87 -2.28 0.03 -10.62
N CYS A 88 -2.34 1.33 -10.97
CA CYS A 88 -3.43 1.90 -11.76
C CYS A 88 -3.16 1.89 -13.27
N ASP A 89 -1.88 1.94 -13.67
CA ASP A 89 -1.49 2.04 -15.09
C ASP A 89 -1.34 0.66 -15.77
N ASN A 90 -1.79 -0.42 -15.11
CA ASN A 90 -1.70 -1.82 -15.55
C ASN A 90 -3.07 -2.44 -15.88
#